data_AF-A0A9Q3QC62-F1
#
_entry.id   AF-A0A9Q3QC62-F1
#
_cell.length_a   1.000
_cell.length_b   1.000
_cell.length_c   1.000
_cell.angle_alpha   90.00
_cell.angle_beta   90.00
_cell.angle_gamma   90.00
#
_symmetry.space_group_name_H-M   'P 1'
#
loop_
_entity.id
_entity.type
_entity.pdbx_description
1 polymer ?
#
loop_
_entity_poly.entity_id
_entity_poly.type
_entity_poly.pdbx_seq_one_letter_code
_entity_poly.pdbx_strand_id
1 'polypeptide(L)'
;MIGKNAVEVRLTEEFCRKHPVFPMSLVKSYRKKTTTPPDMVEVEESPGLVKRIIKARKIRLNGKDQERFLVRFKNLKEDKHKWLEEDFIPDRNLHLRRFRASRRPEQSHQ
;
A
#
# COMPACT_ATOMS: atom_id res chain seq x y z
N MET A 1 -21.18 -30.36 8.97
CA MET A 1 -22.31 -29.55 9.44
C MET A 1 -22.96 -28.89 8.24
N ILE A 2 -24.23 -29.19 8.00
CA ILE A 2 -25.05 -28.57 6.96
C ILE A 2 -25.47 -27.19 7.49
N GLY A 3 -25.24 -26.12 6.72
CA GLY A 3 -25.41 -24.74 7.19
C GLY A 3 -26.88 -24.37 7.46
N LYS A 4 -27.12 -23.34 8.29
CA LYS A 4 -28.47 -22.91 8.75
C LYS A 4 -29.48 -22.61 7.63
N ASN A 5 -29.02 -22.39 6.40
CA ASN A 5 -29.87 -22.07 5.24
C ASN A 5 -29.97 -23.23 4.23
N ALA A 6 -29.45 -24.41 4.56
CA ALA A 6 -29.47 -25.54 3.65
C ALA A 6 -30.82 -26.25 3.71
N VAL A 7 -31.38 -26.52 2.52
CA VAL A 7 -32.63 -27.25 2.32
C VAL A 7 -32.31 -28.53 1.58
N GLU A 8 -32.71 -29.68 2.14
CA GLU A 8 -32.60 -30.97 1.45
C GLU A 8 -33.66 -31.07 0.36
N VAL A 9 -33.23 -31.17 -0.90
CA VAL A 9 -34.13 -31.35 -2.04
C VAL A 9 -34.21 -32.83 -2.37
N ARG A 10 -35.34 -33.47 -2.06
CA ARG A 10 -35.63 -34.85 -2.49
C ARG A 10 -36.30 -34.81 -3.86
N LEU A 11 -35.59 -35.26 -4.89
CA LEU A 11 -36.13 -35.39 -6.24
C LEU A 11 -36.95 -36.69 -6.34
N THR A 12 -38.09 -36.66 -7.03
CA THR A 12 -38.85 -37.86 -7.37
C THR A 12 -38.15 -38.62 -8.51
N GLU A 13 -38.44 -39.92 -8.67
CA GLU A 13 -37.70 -40.84 -9.55
C GLU A 13 -37.56 -40.34 -11.01
N GLU A 14 -38.57 -39.64 -11.51
CA GLU A 14 -38.60 -39.06 -12.86
C GLU A 14 -37.62 -37.88 -13.06
N PHE A 15 -37.33 -37.13 -12.01
CA PHE A 15 -36.43 -35.96 -12.05
C PHE A 15 -34.99 -36.31 -11.70
N CYS A 16 -34.73 -37.46 -11.05
CA CYS A 16 -33.37 -37.96 -10.82
C CYS A 16 -32.61 -38.28 -12.12
N ARG A 17 -33.33 -38.61 -13.21
CA ARG A 17 -32.74 -39.00 -14.50
C ARG A 17 -32.49 -37.84 -15.46
N LYS A 18 -32.99 -36.64 -15.16
CA LYS A 18 -32.82 -35.44 -16.01
C LYS A 18 -31.75 -34.54 -15.40
N HIS A 19 -30.77 -34.14 -16.21
CA HIS A 19 -29.80 -33.14 -15.77
C HIS A 19 -30.56 -31.82 -15.50
N PRO A 20 -30.35 -31.14 -14.36
CA PRO A 20 -30.98 -29.86 -14.11
C PRO A 20 -30.53 -28.88 -15.18
N VAL A 21 -31.46 -28.42 -16.02
CA VAL A 21 -31.19 -27.41 -17.04
C VAL A 21 -31.70 -26.08 -16.50
N PHE A 22 -30.81 -25.10 -16.40
CA PHE A 22 -31.21 -23.74 -16.08
C PHE A 22 -32.05 -23.17 -17.23
N PRO A 23 -33.22 -22.60 -16.94
CA PRO A 23 -34.03 -21.99 -17.99
C PRO A 23 -33.27 -20.83 -18.62
N MET A 24 -33.22 -20.81 -19.94
CA MET A 24 -32.49 -19.81 -20.73
C MET A 24 -33.00 -18.38 -20.47
N SER A 25 -34.21 -18.21 -19.94
CA SER A 25 -34.76 -16.91 -19.52
C SER A 25 -34.03 -16.28 -18.32
N LEU A 26 -33.30 -17.08 -17.52
CA LEU A 26 -32.47 -16.61 -16.42
C LEU A 26 -31.04 -16.25 -16.87
N VAL A 27 -30.69 -16.56 -18.12
CA VAL A 27 -29.38 -16.22 -18.66
C VAL A 27 -29.37 -14.72 -18.97
N LYS A 28 -28.68 -13.96 -18.12
CA LYS A 28 -28.51 -12.52 -18.32
C LYS A 28 -27.71 -12.27 -19.59
N SER A 29 -28.31 -11.58 -20.55
CA SER A 29 -27.62 -11.21 -21.80
C SER A 29 -26.37 -10.38 -21.50
N TYR A 30 -25.26 -10.79 -22.09
CA TYR A 30 -24.01 -10.04 -21.99
C TYR A 30 -24.18 -8.65 -22.60
N ARG A 31 -23.89 -7.61 -21.81
CA ARG A 31 -23.82 -6.22 -22.29
C ARG A 31 -22.36 -5.81 -22.31
N LYS A 32 -21.84 -5.46 -23.49
CA LYS A 32 -20.52 -4.83 -23.61
C LYS A 32 -20.55 -3.54 -22.82
N LYS A 33 -19.74 -3.45 -21.75
CA LYS A 33 -19.58 -2.20 -21.01
C LYS A 33 -18.82 -1.23 -21.93
N THR A 34 -19.44 -0.11 -22.28
CA THR A 34 -18.79 1.02 -22.98
C THR A 34 -18.00 1.90 -22.01
N THR A 35 -17.95 1.53 -20.73
CA THR A 35 -17.20 2.22 -19.69
C THR A 35 -15.72 2.18 -20.06
N THR A 36 -15.16 3.35 -20.37
CA THR A 36 -13.72 3.59 -20.35
C THR A 36 -13.15 3.03 -19.05
N PRO A 37 -12.01 2.32 -19.08
CA PRO A 37 -11.37 1.93 -17.84
C PRO A 37 -11.19 3.19 -16.98
N PRO A 38 -11.52 3.14 -15.68
CA PRO A 38 -11.31 4.29 -14.81
C PRO A 38 -9.85 4.72 -14.91
N ASP A 39 -9.62 6.03 -14.99
CA ASP A 39 -8.27 6.59 -15.02
C ASP A 39 -7.47 6.03 -13.84
N MET A 40 -6.22 5.66 -14.11
CA MET A 40 -5.31 5.21 -13.07
C MET A 40 -5.14 6.35 -12.06
N VAL A 41 -5.77 6.22 -10.90
CA VAL A 41 -5.56 7.14 -9.79
C VAL A 41 -4.12 6.95 -9.34
N GLU A 42 -3.29 7.98 -9.56
CA GLU A 42 -1.96 8.04 -8.97
C GLU A 42 -2.17 8.05 -7.46
N VAL A 43 -1.88 6.92 -6.82
CA VAL A 43 -2.00 6.79 -5.37
C VAL A 43 -1.00 7.77 -4.79
N GLU A 44 -1.47 8.92 -4.29
CA GLU A 44 -0.70 9.74 -3.37
C GLU A 44 -0.30 8.80 -2.24
N GLU A 45 0.95 8.34 -2.26
CA GLU A 45 1.51 7.53 -1.19
C GLU A 45 1.49 8.42 0.03
N SER A 46 0.44 8.28 0.85
CA SER A 46 0.33 8.90 2.16
C SER A 46 1.69 8.73 2.83
N PRO A 47 2.33 9.81 3.28
CA PRO A 47 3.68 9.72 3.81
C PRO A 47 3.63 8.76 4.98
N GLY A 48 4.13 7.54 4.77
CA GLY A 48 4.09 6.49 5.77
C GLY A 48 4.76 6.99 7.04
N LEU A 49 4.38 6.46 8.20
CA LEU A 49 5.02 6.89 9.45
C LEU A 49 6.52 6.72 9.36
N VAL A 50 7.27 7.80 9.61
CA VAL A 50 8.73 7.76 9.59
C VAL A 50 9.23 6.93 10.78
N LYS A 51 10.14 5.99 10.51
CA LYS A 51 10.85 5.22 11.54
C LYS A 51 12.11 5.96 11.98
N ARG A 52 13.00 6.26 11.03
CA ARG A 52 14.26 6.98 11.28
C ARG A 52 14.88 7.53 10.00
N ILE A 53 15.76 8.51 10.15
CA ILE A 53 16.66 8.98 9.10
C ILE A 53 17.94 8.12 9.13
N ILE A 54 18.41 7.69 7.95
CA ILE A 54 19.58 6.81 7.82
C ILE A 54 20.81 7.61 7.37
N LYS A 55 20.63 8.49 6.37
CA LYS A 55 21.72 9.27 5.75
C LYS A 55 21.26 10.68 5.46
N ALA A 56 22.23 11.58 5.32
CA ALA A 56 22.04 12.94 4.83
C ALA A 56 23.00 13.18 3.67
N ARG A 57 22.59 13.97 2.68
CA ARG A 57 23.45 14.43 1.58
C ARG A 57 23.10 15.87 1.21
N LYS A 58 24.09 16.62 0.76
CA LYS A 58 23.92 17.97 0.19
C LYS A 58 23.87 17.86 -1.33
N ILE A 59 22.94 18.56 -1.96
CA ILE A 59 22.77 18.59 -3.42
C ILE A 59 22.59 20.05 -3.83
N ARG A 60 23.22 20.46 -4.94
CA ARG A 60 22.92 21.73 -5.60
C ARG A 60 21.79 21.54 -6.60
N LEU A 61 20.65 22.17 -6.35
CA LEU A 61 19.52 22.24 -7.27
C LEU A 61 19.19 23.71 -7.51
N ASN A 62 19.11 24.13 -8.77
CA ASN A 62 18.78 25.51 -9.17
C ASN A 62 19.68 26.58 -8.51
N GLY A 63 20.97 26.28 -8.35
CA GLY A 63 21.95 27.20 -7.74
C GLY A 63 21.83 27.33 -6.21
N LYS A 64 20.93 26.59 -5.56
CA LYS A 64 20.77 26.55 -4.11
C LYS A 64 21.28 25.22 -3.55
N ASP A 65 22.00 25.30 -2.44
CA ASP A 65 22.42 24.12 -1.69
C ASP A 65 21.24 23.64 -0.86
N GLN A 66 20.77 22.42 -1.13
CA GLN A 66 19.68 21.77 -0.39
C GLN A 66 20.19 20.50 0.29
N GLU A 67 19.80 20.30 1.55
CA GLU A 67 20.01 19.04 2.26
C GLU A 67 18.85 18.08 2.00
N ARG A 68 19.17 16.84 1.63
CA ARG A 68 18.21 15.74 1.55
C ARG A 68 18.59 14.64 2.54
N PHE A 69 17.55 14.03 3.11
CA PHE A 69 17.66 12.98 4.12
C PHE A 69 17.05 11.69 3.58
N LEU A 70 17.76 10.58 3.75
CA LEU A 70 17.26 9.25 3.40
C LEU A 70 16.40 8.73 4.55
N VAL A 71 15.10 8.63 4.31
CA VAL A 71 14.11 8.30 5.31
C VAL A 71 13.70 6.83 5.20
N ARG A 72 13.72 6.13 6.35
CA ARG A 72 13.13 4.80 6.50
C ARG A 72 11.75 4.93 7.09
N PHE A 73 10.78 4.36 6.40
CA PHE A 73 9.39 4.30 6.85
C PHE A 73 9.14 3.06 7.71
N LYS A 74 8.17 3.15 8.62
CA LYS A 74 7.68 2.00 9.39
C LYS A 74 6.93 1.06 8.45
N ASN A 75 7.05 -0.24 8.69
CA ASN A 75 6.32 -1.30 7.98
C ASN A 75 6.58 -1.38 6.46
N LEU A 76 7.57 -0.65 5.95
CA LEU A 76 8.02 -0.73 4.56
C LEU A 76 9.42 -1.38 4.50
N LYS A 77 9.65 -2.12 3.41
CA LYS A 77 10.94 -2.73 3.10
C LYS A 77 11.99 -1.68 2.74
N GLU A 78 13.26 -2.08 2.75
CA GLU A 78 14.39 -1.17 2.53
C GLU A 78 14.44 -0.59 1.12
N ASP A 79 13.86 -1.29 0.14
CA ASP A 79 13.72 -0.81 -1.24
C ASP A 79 12.85 0.45 -1.36
N LYS A 80 12.00 0.71 -0.36
CA LYS A 80 11.09 1.87 -0.33
C LYS A 80 11.65 3.06 0.45
N HIS A 81 12.94 3.07 0.79
CA HIS A 81 13.56 4.26 1.37
C HIS A 81 13.57 5.41 0.37
N LYS A 82 13.22 6.61 0.82
CA LYS A 82 13.15 7.80 -0.05
C LYS A 82 14.03 8.93 0.45
N TRP A 83 14.62 9.66 -0.49
CA TRP A 83 15.31 10.92 -0.21
C TRP A 83 14.29 12.05 -0.15
N LEU A 84 14.08 12.60 1.04
CA LEU A 84 13.17 13.71 1.28
C LEU A 84 13.93 14.96 1.69
N GLU A 85 13.35 16.13 1.42
CA GLU A 85 13.84 17.40 1.95
C GLU A 85 13.35 17.57 3.39
N GLU A 86 13.96 18.50 4.13
CA GLU A 86 13.65 18.71 5.55
C GLU A 86 12.17 19.00 5.82
N ASP A 87 11.51 19.74 4.92
CA ASP A 87 10.11 20.14 5.07
C ASP A 87 9.11 19.01 4.80
N PHE A 88 9.50 18.00 4.02
CA PHE A 88 8.63 16.88 3.66
C PHE A 88 8.69 15.71 4.66
N ILE A 89 9.43 15.85 5.77
CA ILE A 89 9.57 14.81 6.79
C ILE A 89 8.54 15.04 7.90
N PRO A 90 7.57 14.12 8.11
CA PRO A 90 6.71 14.16 9.28
C PRO A 90 7.52 14.14 10.58
N ASP A 91 7.15 14.95 11.57
CA ASP A 91 7.85 15.08 12.85
C ASP A 91 9.37 15.34 12.72
N ARG A 92 9.76 16.16 11.72
CA ARG A 92 11.18 16.38 11.34
C ARG A 92 12.11 16.63 12.53
N ASN A 93 11.69 17.46 13.49
CA ASN A 93 12.53 17.89 14.61
C ASN A 93 12.95 16.70 15.48
N LEU A 94 12.02 15.77 15.74
CA LEU A 94 12.29 14.57 16.52
C LEU A 94 13.29 13.66 15.80
N HIS A 95 13.06 13.41 14.51
CA HIS A 95 13.90 12.50 13.72
C HIS A 95 15.29 13.07 13.45
N LEU A 96 15.39 14.37 13.14
CA LEU A 96 16.66 15.06 12.94
C LEU A 96 17.48 15.13 14.23
N ARG A 97 16.85 15.43 15.36
CA ARG A 97 17.52 15.43 16.67
C ARG A 97 18.13 14.06 16.98
N ARG A 98 17.36 12.99 16.81
CA ARG A 98 17.84 11.61 17.01
C ARG A 98 18.98 11.26 16.04
N PHE A 99 18.84 11.62 14.77
CA PHE A 99 19.87 11.38 13.76
C PHE A 99 21.18 12.10 14.08
N ARG A 100 21.11 13.39 14.45
CA ARG A 100 22.26 14.18 14.88
C ARG A 100 22.92 13.60 16.13
N ALA A 101 22.13 13.17 17.11
CA ALA A 101 22.65 12.52 18.33
C ALA A 101 23.39 11.22 17.99
N SER A 102 22.84 10.39 17.09
CA SER A 102 23.47 9.12 16.68
C SER A 102 24.75 9.28 15.86
N ARG A 103 25.00 10.47 15.29
CA ARG A 103 26.22 10.77 14.52
C ARG A 103 27.31 11.45 15.34
N ARG A 104 27.05 11.78 16.60
CA ARG A 104 28.12 12.30 17.46
C ARG A 104 29.14 11.17 17.65
N PRO A 105 30.43 11.40 17.35
CA PRO A 105 31.45 10.47 17.79
C PRO A 105 31.38 10.42 19.32
N GLU A 106 31.30 9.21 19.89
CA GLU A 106 31.58 8.99 21.30
C GLU A 106 32.91 9.69 21.57
N GLN A 107 32.89 10.77 22.36
CA GLN A 107 34.14 11.34 22.84
C GLN A 107 34.72 10.30 23.77
N SER A 108 35.69 9.55 23.27
CA SER A 108 36.58 8.71 24.05
C SER A 108 37.22 9.60 25.11
N HIS A 109 36.67 9.55 26.32
CA HIS A 109 37.35 10.03 27.50
C HIS A 109 38.57 9.14 27.73
N GLN A 110 39.74 9.62 27.30
CA GLN A 110 41.06 9.21 27.79
C GLN A 110 41.92 10.46 27.90
#